data_AF-A0A6I6K416-F1
#
_entry.id   AF-A0A6I6K416-F1
#
_cell.length_a   1.000
_cell.length_b   1.000
_cell.length_c   1.000
_cell.angle_alpha   90.00
_cell.angle_beta   90.00
_cell.angle_gamma   90.00
#
_symmetry.space_group_name_H-M   'P 1'
#
loop_
_entity.id
_entity.type
_entity.pdbx_description
1 polymer ?
#
loop_
_entity_poly.entity_id
_entity_poly.type
_entity_poly.pdbx_seq_one_letter_code
_entity_poly.pdbx_strand_id
1 'polypeptide(L)'
;MFEYLFTTLAGFTLLLIGLSVFGVIIYGPLLSFQLYLKKKKSIKKSNVDAMLVLGVIVFISGILNQIGGMIEALETMVKTTDISPQLVMSGLMESFKVPIFCTFVLIISLIFWHFNKKKWEVLNS
;
A
#
# COMPACT_ATOMS: atom_id res chain seq x y z
N MET A 1 13.43 -2.36 -23.64
CA MET A 1 12.70 -1.11 -23.31
C MET A 1 11.60 -1.37 -22.29
N PHE A 2 10.67 -2.31 -22.56
CA PHE A 2 9.62 -2.70 -21.60
C PHE A 2 10.16 -3.28 -20.29
N GLU A 3 11.17 -4.15 -20.36
CA GLU A 3 11.79 -4.76 -19.17
C GLU A 3 12.34 -3.70 -18.19
N TYR A 4 13.15 -2.75 -18.68
CA TYR A 4 13.65 -1.63 -17.87
C TYR A 4 12.53 -0.76 -17.27
N LEU A 5 11.45 -0.54 -18.03
CA LEU A 5 10.28 0.21 -17.56
C LEU A 5 9.59 -0.51 -16.40
N PHE A 6 9.35 -1.82 -16.53
CA PHE A 6 8.68 -2.62 -15.50
C PHE A 6 9.55 -2.82 -14.25
N THR A 7 10.87 -3.05 -14.40
CA THR A 7 11.78 -3.11 -13.25
C THR A 7 11.81 -1.79 -12.49
N THR A 8 11.86 -0.66 -13.20
CA THR A 8 11.85 0.68 -12.58
C THR A 8 10.52 0.95 -11.89
N LEU A 9 9.39 0.57 -12.51
CA LEU A 9 8.06 0.68 -11.93
C LEU A 9 7.92 -0.20 -10.67
N ALA A 10 8.44 -1.43 -10.70
CA ALA A 10 8.44 -2.34 -9.56
C ALA A 10 9.24 -1.75 -8.38
N GLY A 11 10.44 -1.22 -8.63
CA GLY A 11 11.24 -0.55 -7.60
C GLY A 11 10.54 0.67 -7.01
N PHE A 12 9.94 1.52 -7.86
CA PHE A 12 9.21 2.70 -7.41
C PHE A 12 7.96 2.34 -6.60
N THR A 13 7.17 1.35 -7.03
CA THR A 13 5.99 0.88 -6.29
C THR A 13 6.36 0.27 -4.95
N LEU A 14 7.45 -0.51 -4.87
CA LEU A 14 7.96 -1.03 -3.60
C LEU A 14 8.39 0.08 -2.64
N LEU A 15 9.05 1.13 -3.15
CA LEU A 15 9.41 2.30 -2.35
C LEU A 15 8.17 3.03 -1.82
N LEU A 16 7.16 3.23 -2.67
CA LEU A 16 5.88 3.84 -2.25
C LEU A 16 5.16 3.01 -1.20
N ILE A 17 5.12 1.68 -1.37
CA ILE A 17 4.57 0.75 -0.37
C ILE A 17 5.32 0.92 0.94
N GLY A 18 6.66 0.81 0.92
CA GLY A 18 7.49 0.89 2.11
C GLY A 18 7.27 2.20 2.89
N LEU A 19 7.44 3.34 2.24
CA LEU A 19 7.27 4.65 2.88
C LEU A 19 5.86 4.85 3.43
N SER A 20 4.84 4.42 2.69
CA SER A 20 3.45 4.59 3.10
C SER A 20 3.07 3.66 4.24
N VAL A 21 3.55 2.40 4.24
CA VAL A 21 3.40 1.44 5.35
C VAL A 21 4.04 2.00 6.62
N PHE A 22 5.28 2.50 6.54
CA PHE A 22 5.93 3.17 7.67
C PHE A 22 5.11 4.37 8.16
N GLY A 23 4.57 5.16 7.23
CA GLY A 23 3.65 6.24 7.55
C GLY A 23 2.43 5.75 8.34
N VAL A 24 1.73 4.70 7.90
CA VAL A 24 0.56 4.16 8.61
C VAL A 24 0.94 3.66 10.01
N ILE A 25 2.02 2.88 10.13
CA ILE A 25 2.43 2.22 11.38
C ILE A 25 2.95 3.23 12.41
N ILE A 26 3.66 4.28 11.98
CA ILE A 26 4.23 5.28 12.90
C ILE A 26 3.23 6.41 13.14
N TYR A 27 2.70 7.00 12.08
CA TYR A 27 1.86 8.19 12.19
C TYR A 27 0.46 7.87 12.71
N GLY A 28 -0.12 6.71 12.36
CA GLY A 28 -1.45 6.30 12.85
C GLY A 28 -1.54 6.34 14.39
N PRO A 29 -0.68 5.60 15.11
CA PRO A 29 -0.63 5.63 16.58
C PRO A 29 -0.28 7.00 17.15
N LEU A 30 0.66 7.74 16.54
CA LEU A 30 1.02 9.10 17.00
C LEU A 30 -0.16 10.07 16.89
N LEU A 31 -0.90 10.03 15.78
CA LEU A 31 -2.09 10.85 15.57
C LEU A 31 -3.18 10.47 16.58
N SER A 32 -3.42 9.18 16.79
CA SER A 32 -4.37 8.68 17.79
C SER A 32 -3.99 9.14 19.20
N PHE A 33 -2.72 9.06 19.57
CA PHE A 33 -2.22 9.57 20.86
C PHE A 33 -2.49 11.07 21.02
N GLN A 34 -2.23 11.88 19.99
CA GLN A 34 -2.44 13.34 20.05
C GLN A 34 -3.93 13.72 20.16
N LEU A 35 -4.82 13.00 19.48
CA LEU A 35 -6.26 13.27 19.49
C LEU A 35 -6.96 12.71 20.74
N TYR A 36 -6.64 11.49 21.15
CA TYR A 36 -7.35 10.82 22.24
C TYR A 36 -6.80 11.20 23.61
N LEU A 37 -5.48 11.22 23.79
CA LEU A 37 -4.86 11.48 25.08
C LEU A 37 -4.56 12.96 25.29
N LYS A 38 -3.93 13.61 24.31
CA LYS A 38 -3.60 15.05 24.41
C LYS A 38 -4.76 15.98 24.05
N LYS A 39 -5.85 15.46 23.46
CA LYS A 39 -7.02 16.25 23.01
C LYS A 39 -6.64 17.48 22.18
N LYS A 40 -5.59 17.36 21.36
CA LYS A 40 -4.97 18.48 20.66
C LYS A 40 -5.89 18.98 19.53
N LYS A 41 -6.40 20.21 19.66
CA LYS A 41 -7.29 20.85 18.66
C LYS A 41 -6.58 21.44 17.44
N SER A 42 -5.26 21.70 17.52
CA SER A 42 -4.50 22.30 16.41
C SER A 42 -4.17 21.35 15.25
N ILE A 43 -4.65 20.10 15.29
CA ILE A 43 -4.49 19.15 14.19
C ILE A 43 -5.43 19.53 13.06
N LYS A 44 -4.89 19.70 11.85
CA LYS A 44 -5.68 20.01 10.65
C LYS A 44 -6.43 18.77 10.16
N LYS A 45 -7.59 18.93 9.51
CA LYS A 45 -8.33 17.81 8.90
C LYS A 45 -7.48 17.01 7.91
N SER A 46 -6.66 17.70 7.11
CA SER A 46 -5.74 17.09 6.15
C SER A 46 -4.79 16.06 6.79
N ASN A 47 -4.38 16.29 8.03
CA ASN A 47 -3.51 15.39 8.78
C ASN A 47 -4.23 14.09 9.14
N VAL A 48 -5.54 14.18 9.40
CA VAL A 48 -6.37 13.00 9.67
C VAL A 48 -6.64 12.24 8.37
N ASP A 49 -7.06 12.96 7.33
CA ASP A 49 -7.35 12.38 6.01
C ASP A 49 -6.10 11.77 5.34
N ALA A 50 -4.89 12.20 5.72
CA ALA A 50 -3.65 11.58 5.28
C ALA A 50 -3.60 10.06 5.59
N MET A 51 -4.26 9.58 6.66
CA MET A 51 -4.35 8.15 6.93
C MET A 51 -5.11 7.39 5.86
N LEU A 52 -6.21 7.93 5.35
CA LEU A 52 -6.89 7.32 4.23
C LEU A 52 -5.99 7.31 2.99
N VAL A 53 -5.34 8.44 2.70
CA VAL A 53 -4.48 8.60 1.53
C VAL A 53 -3.31 7.60 1.54
N LEU A 54 -2.62 7.44 2.66
CA LEU A 54 -1.51 6.49 2.77
C LEU A 54 -1.97 5.04 2.53
N GLY A 55 -3.10 4.62 3.10
CA GLY A 55 -3.64 3.29 2.88
C GLY A 55 -3.99 3.04 1.40
N VAL A 56 -4.60 4.03 0.75
CA VAL A 56 -4.94 3.95 -0.68
C VAL A 56 -3.69 3.88 -1.55
N ILE A 57 -2.65 4.66 -1.25
CA ILE A 57 -1.36 4.61 -1.96
C ILE A 57 -0.73 3.22 -1.83
N VAL A 58 -0.72 2.63 -0.62
CA VAL A 58 -0.22 1.26 -0.42
C VAL A 58 -0.96 0.27 -1.29
N PHE A 59 -2.30 0.31 -1.27
CA PHE A 59 -3.13 -0.61 -2.04
C PHE A 59 -2.92 -0.48 -3.56
N ILE A 60 -3.00 0.74 -4.10
CA ILE A 60 -2.80 0.99 -5.54
C ILE A 60 -1.40 0.57 -5.97
N SER A 61 -0.38 0.88 -5.16
CA SER A 61 1.01 0.50 -5.46
C SER A 61 1.17 -1.03 -5.47
N GLY A 62 0.48 -1.75 -4.58
CA GLY A 62 0.45 -3.21 -4.57
C GLY A 62 -0.16 -3.81 -5.84
N ILE A 63 -1.25 -3.22 -6.35
CA ILE A 63 -1.86 -3.64 -7.62
C ILE A 63 -0.92 -3.37 -8.81
N LEU A 64 -0.30 -2.18 -8.86
CA LEU A 64 0.67 -1.84 -9.91
C LEU A 64 1.88 -2.78 -9.90
N ASN A 65 2.36 -3.14 -8.71
CA ASN A 65 3.47 -4.09 -8.55
C ASN A 65 3.08 -5.49 -9.06
N GLN A 66 1.87 -5.96 -8.74
CA GLN A 66 1.35 -7.23 -9.25
C GLN A 66 1.24 -7.24 -10.78
N ILE A 67 0.70 -6.17 -11.39
CA ILE A 67 0.59 -6.06 -12.84
C ILE A 67 1.97 -6.17 -13.49
N GLY A 68 2.98 -5.49 -12.94
CA GLY A 68 4.37 -5.61 -13.40
C GLY A 68 4.88 -7.05 -13.36
N GLY A 69 4.72 -7.73 -12.23
CA GLY A 69 5.15 -9.13 -12.08
C GLY A 69 4.40 -10.12 -12.98
N MET A 70 3.10 -9.90 -13.22
CA MET A 70 2.33 -10.73 -14.15
C MET A 70 2.80 -10.55 -15.60
N ILE A 71 3.06 -9.31 -16.03
CA ILE A 71 3.58 -9.04 -17.38
C ILE A 71 4.96 -9.67 -17.56
N GLU A 72 5.85 -9.54 -16.58
CA GLU A 72 7.18 -10.15 -16.60
C GLU A 72 7.13 -11.69 -16.69
N ALA A 73 6.23 -12.32 -15.92
CA ALA A 73 6.02 -13.76 -15.98
C ALA A 73 5.52 -14.21 -17.37
N LEU A 74 4.56 -13.49 -17.95
CA LEU A 74 4.02 -13.78 -19.28
C LEU A 74 5.06 -13.55 -20.40
N GLU A 75 5.85 -12.48 -20.34
CA GLU A 75 6.94 -12.24 -21.30
C GLU A 75 7.98 -13.35 -21.25
N THR A 76 8.28 -13.85 -20.05
CA THR A 76 9.25 -14.94 -19.86
C THR A 76 8.76 -16.24 -20.48
N MET A 77 7.45 -16.54 -20.36
CA MET A 77 6.81 -17.66 -21.06
C MET A 77 6.89 -17.55 -22.58
N VAL A 78 6.70 -16.35 -23.13
CA VAL A 78 6.78 -16.14 -24.58
C VAL A 78 8.21 -16.31 -25.10
N LYS A 79 9.21 -15.85 -24.33
CA LYS A 79 10.63 -15.90 -24.73
C LYS A 79 11.26 -17.29 -24.56
N THR A 80 10.69 -18.15 -23.72
CA THR A 80 11.29 -19.45 -23.38
C THR A 80 10.41 -20.59 -23.87
N THR A 81 10.93 -21.37 -24.81
CA THR A 81 10.18 -22.45 -25.49
C THR A 81 9.81 -23.62 -24.57
N ASP A 82 10.63 -23.90 -23.54
CA ASP A 82 10.44 -24.98 -22.56
C ASP A 82 10.36 -24.43 -21.13
N ILE A 83 9.27 -23.74 -20.78
CA ILE A 83 8.94 -23.41 -19.39
C ILE A 83 7.90 -24.38 -18.86
N SER A 84 8.17 -24.96 -17.69
CA SER A 84 7.18 -25.81 -17.03
C SER A 84 5.97 -24.98 -16.57
N PRO A 85 4.73 -25.43 -16.81
CA PRO A 85 3.53 -24.76 -16.32
C PRO A 85 3.54 -24.54 -14.80
N GLN A 86 4.22 -25.42 -14.05
CA GLN A 86 4.38 -25.30 -12.61
C GLN A 86 5.19 -24.05 -12.23
N LEU A 87 6.28 -23.75 -12.95
CA LEU A 87 7.12 -22.59 -12.67
C LEU A 87 6.34 -21.27 -12.87
N VAL A 88 5.55 -21.20 -13.95
CA VAL A 88 4.66 -20.07 -14.24
C VAL A 88 3.63 -19.89 -13.13
N MET A 89 2.96 -20.98 -12.75
CA MET A 89 1.92 -20.94 -11.74
C MET A 89 2.48 -20.47 -10.39
N SER A 90 3.68 -20.91 -10.02
CA SER A 90 4.39 -20.42 -8.83
C SER A 90 4.64 -18.91 -8.91
N GLY A 91 5.15 -18.40 -10.04
CA GLY A 91 5.38 -16.95 -10.22
C GLY A 91 4.08 -16.12 -10.13
N LEU A 92 3.00 -16.64 -10.71
CA LEU A 92 1.68 -16.01 -10.61
C LEU A 92 1.18 -16.01 -9.16
N MET A 93 1.28 -17.13 -8.43
CA MET A 93 0.88 -17.20 -7.02
C MET A 93 1.67 -16.24 -6.14
N GLU A 94 2.99 -16.10 -6.34
CA GLU A 94 3.81 -15.14 -5.61
C GLU A 94 3.34 -13.70 -5.85
N SER A 95 2.95 -13.34 -7.08
CA SER A 95 2.48 -11.99 -7.42
C SER A 95 1.23 -11.55 -6.64
N PHE A 96 0.38 -12.49 -6.20
CA PHE A 96 -0.82 -12.19 -5.41
C PHE A 96 -0.53 -11.85 -3.95
N LYS A 97 0.63 -12.24 -3.40
CA LYS A 97 0.96 -11.98 -1.99
C LYS A 97 1.08 -10.50 -1.69
N VAL A 98 1.65 -9.73 -2.62
CA VAL A 98 1.87 -8.29 -2.45
C VAL A 98 0.54 -7.51 -2.33
N PRO A 99 -0.45 -7.65 -3.24
CA PRO A 99 -1.78 -7.07 -3.07
C PRO A 99 -2.50 -7.46 -1.79
N ILE A 100 -2.39 -8.74 -1.36
CA ILE A 100 -3.03 -9.21 -0.12
C ILE A 100 -2.46 -8.45 1.08
N PHE A 101 -1.12 -8.36 1.17
CA PHE A 101 -0.46 -7.57 2.21
C PHE A 101 -0.88 -6.09 2.15
N CYS A 102 -0.89 -5.49 0.97
CA CYS A 102 -1.26 -4.09 0.79
C CYS A 102 -2.73 -3.82 1.18
N THR A 103 -3.62 -4.77 0.91
CA THR A 103 -5.04 -4.72 1.32
C THR A 103 -5.16 -4.74 2.84
N PHE A 104 -4.40 -5.60 3.51
CA PHE A 104 -4.37 -5.64 4.98
C PHE A 104 -3.92 -4.30 5.58
N VAL A 105 -2.90 -3.67 5.00
CA VAL A 105 -2.43 -2.34 5.43
C VAL A 105 -3.51 -1.28 5.18
N LEU A 106 -4.21 -1.30 4.04
CA LEU A 106 -5.33 -0.40 3.76
C LEU A 106 -6.43 -0.53 4.83
N ILE A 107 -6.78 -1.75 5.25
CA ILE A 107 -7.77 -1.99 6.31
C ILE A 107 -7.32 -1.34 7.62
N ILE A 108 -6.07 -1.53 8.02
CA ILE A 108 -5.51 -0.88 9.22
C ILE A 108 -5.58 0.65 9.09
N SER A 109 -5.24 1.18 7.91
CA SER A 109 -5.28 2.61 7.65
C SER A 109 -6.69 3.20 7.74
N LEU A 110 -7.69 2.46 7.23
CA LEU A 110 -9.11 2.82 7.31
C LEU A 110 -9.61 2.86 8.76
N ILE A 111 -9.19 1.87 9.56
CA ILE A 111 -9.49 1.83 10.99
C ILE A 111 -8.94 3.08 11.68
N PHE A 112 -7.65 3.38 11.51
CA PHE A 112 -7.04 4.58 12.08
C PHE A 112 -7.74 5.86 11.61
N TRP A 113 -7.99 5.99 10.30
CA TRP A 113 -8.67 7.16 9.75
C TRP A 113 -10.07 7.34 10.34
N HIS A 114 -10.90 6.29 10.37
CA HIS A 114 -12.27 6.38 10.87
C HIS A 114 -12.33 6.87 12.32
N PHE A 115 -11.57 6.23 13.21
CA PHE A 115 -11.56 6.59 14.64
C PHE A 115 -10.96 7.98 14.87
N ASN A 116 -9.82 8.29 14.24
CA ASN A 116 -9.19 9.61 14.38
C ASN A 116 -10.06 10.73 13.82
N LYS A 117 -10.74 10.51 12.68
CA LYS A 117 -11.68 11.47 12.09
C LYS A 117 -12.84 11.76 13.02
N LYS A 118 -13.51 10.71 13.51
CA LYS A 118 -14.61 10.86 14.46
C LYS A 118 -14.17 11.63 15.71
N LYS A 119 -12.99 11.32 16.26
CA LYS A 119 -12.47 12.03 17.43
C LYS A 119 -12.13 13.50 17.13
N TRP A 120 -11.55 13.77 15.97
CA TRP A 120 -11.21 15.12 15.51
C TRP A 120 -12.46 15.99 15.33
N GLU A 121 -13.54 15.45 14.76
CA GLU A 121 -14.83 16.14 14.61
C GLU A 121 -15.43 16.52 15.97
N VAL A 122 -15.35 15.63 16.97
CA VAL A 122 -15.82 15.93 18.34
C VAL A 122 -14.98 17.01 19.04
N LEU A 123 -13.69 17.12 18.74
CA LEU A 123 -12.83 18.13 19.36
C LEU A 123 -12.97 19.54 18.73
N ASN A 124 -13.43 19.60 17.49
CA ASN A 124 -13.54 20.82 16.68
C ASN A 124 -14.99 21.20 16.34
N SER A 125 -15.98 20.51 16.93
CA SER A 125 -17.34 21.01 17.11
C SER A 125 -17.41 21.90 18.34
#